data_AF-B7ANL8-F1
#
_entry.id   AF-B7ANL8-F1
#
_cell.length_a   1.000
_cell.length_b   1.000
_cell.length_c   1.000
_cell.angle_alpha   90.00
_cell.angle_beta   90.00
_cell.angle_gamma   90.00
#
_symmetry.space_group_name_H-M   'P 1'
#
loop_
_entity.id
_entity.type
_entity.pdbx_description
1 polymer ?
#
loop_
_entity_poly.entity_id
_entity_poly.type
_entity_poly.pdbx_seq_one_letter_code
_entity_poly.pdbx_strand_id
1 'polypeptide(L)'
;MGILTRFKDIMEANINALLDKAEDPEKMVDQYLRNLESDLGKVKAETAAVMADEAKAKRELDSCKQEVDKYQAYAEKALKAGNESDARAFLEKKQSVARKLETLQQNYDLATANATKMREMHDKLVKDINSLKERRDEIKAKANQAKAMQEHNKIRNNVSDTSSAMAGLDRMDEKVNRMLDEANAMTELNQSQADSDIDNLAAKYDSEEAAAETSNAVDDELAALKAQMGL
;
A
#
# COMPACT_ATOMS: atom_id res chain seq x y z
N MET A 1 -19.45 -8.94 16.27
CA MET A 1 -18.94 -7.69 16.88
C MET A 1 -18.99 -6.60 15.84
N GLY A 2 -19.54 -5.42 16.15
CA GLY A 2 -19.55 -4.30 15.22
C GLY A 2 -18.15 -3.70 15.05
N ILE A 3 -17.91 -3.01 13.94
CA ILE A 3 -16.64 -2.29 13.68
C ILE A 3 -16.35 -1.25 14.76
N LEU A 4 -17.39 -0.61 15.29
CA LEU A 4 -17.25 0.31 16.43
C LEU A 4 -16.80 -0.37 17.73
N THR A 5 -17.21 -1.62 17.96
CA THR A 5 -16.77 -2.40 19.13
C THR A 5 -15.32 -2.83 18.97
N ARG A 6 -14.97 -3.35 17.78
CA ARG A 6 -13.58 -3.68 17.44
C ARG A 6 -12.67 -2.46 17.53
N PHE A 7 -13.14 -1.28 17.12
CA PHE A 7 -12.40 -0.05 17.26
C PHE A 7 -12.14 0.31 18.73
N LYS A 8 -13.14 0.17 19.60
CA LYS A 8 -12.96 0.41 21.03
C LYS A 8 -11.90 -0.54 21.60
N ASP A 9 -11.96 -1.81 21.20
CA ASP A 9 -10.99 -2.81 21.61
C ASP A 9 -9.58 -2.50 21.08
N ILE A 10 -9.45 -2.04 19.84
CA ILE A 10 -8.17 -1.60 19.25
C ILE A 10 -7.65 -0.32 19.94
N MET A 11 -8.55 0.61 20.26
CA MET A 11 -8.20 1.85 20.95
C MET A 11 -7.69 1.61 22.36
N GLU A 12 -8.32 0.66 23.07
CA GLU A 12 -8.01 0.28 24.45
C GLU A 12 -6.86 -0.75 24.53
N ALA A 13 -6.59 -1.48 23.44
CA ALA A 13 -5.48 -2.41 23.36
C ALA A 13 -4.15 -1.66 23.44
N ASN A 14 -3.59 -1.61 24.65
CA ASN A 14 -2.19 -1.28 24.81
C ASN A 14 -1.38 -2.47 24.28
N ILE A 15 -0.88 -2.33 23.06
CA ILE A 15 -0.02 -3.31 22.38
C ILE A 15 1.15 -3.76 23.29
N ASN A 16 1.64 -2.88 24.18
CA ASN A 16 2.64 -3.26 25.19
C ASN A 16 2.14 -4.31 26.18
N ALA A 17 0.95 -4.10 26.73
CA ALA A 17 0.37 -5.02 27.71
C ALA A 17 -0.01 -6.39 27.10
N LEU A 18 -0.35 -6.42 25.80
CA LEU A 18 -0.62 -7.67 25.08
C LEU A 18 0.66 -8.47 24.83
N LEU A 19 1.77 -7.79 24.55
CA LEU A 19 3.06 -8.42 24.28
C LEU A 19 3.78 -8.93 25.53
N ASP A 20 3.65 -8.22 26.65
CA ASP A 20 4.29 -8.59 27.92
C ASP A 20 3.75 -9.91 28.52
N LYS A 21 2.61 -10.40 28.03
CA LYS A 21 1.96 -11.64 28.49
C LYS A 21 2.04 -12.79 27.48
N ALA A 22 2.67 -12.58 26.33
CA ALA A 22 2.71 -13.57 25.27
C ALA A 22 3.85 -14.59 25.50
N GLU A 23 3.52 -15.88 25.42
CA GLU A 23 4.48 -16.99 25.52
C GLU A 23 5.36 -17.09 24.25
N ASP A 24 4.78 -16.74 23.08
CA ASP A 24 5.47 -16.58 21.80
C ASP A 24 5.13 -15.18 21.23
N PRO A 25 5.91 -14.13 21.56
CA PRO A 25 5.61 -12.76 21.18
C PRO A 25 5.68 -12.55 19.66
N GLU A 26 6.50 -13.31 18.93
CA GLU A 26 6.64 -13.20 17.47
C GLU A 26 5.34 -13.61 16.77
N LYS A 27 4.80 -14.79 17.10
CA LYS A 27 3.55 -15.28 16.50
C LYS A 27 2.34 -14.45 16.90
N MET A 28 2.31 -13.96 18.15
CA MET A 28 1.21 -13.11 18.62
C MET A 28 1.17 -11.77 17.86
N VAL A 29 2.31 -11.12 17.63
CA VAL A 29 2.36 -9.90 16.83
C VAL A 29 1.93 -10.17 15.39
N ASP A 30 2.42 -11.26 14.78
CA ASP A 30 2.04 -11.60 13.40
C ASP A 30 0.53 -11.87 13.26
N GLN A 31 -0.09 -12.56 14.22
CA GLN A 31 -1.54 -12.80 14.21
C GLN A 31 -2.33 -11.51 14.44
N TYR A 32 -1.89 -10.67 15.37
CA TYR A 32 -2.54 -9.40 15.65
C TYR A 32 -2.44 -8.45 14.45
N LEU A 33 -1.27 -8.41 13.80
CA LEU A 33 -1.04 -7.64 12.58
C LEU A 33 -1.97 -8.07 11.44
N ARG A 34 -2.12 -9.38 11.20
CA ARG A 34 -3.09 -9.90 10.20
C ARG A 34 -4.52 -9.48 10.51
N ASN A 35 -4.92 -9.51 11.79
CA ASN A 35 -6.25 -9.11 12.21
C ASN A 35 -6.48 -7.61 11.93
N LEU A 36 -5.52 -6.76 12.29
CA LEU A 36 -5.59 -5.33 12.03
C LEU A 36 -5.55 -4.99 10.54
N GLU A 37 -4.75 -5.69 9.73
CA GLU A 37 -4.71 -5.49 8.27
C GLU A 37 -6.06 -5.88 7.61
N SER A 38 -6.69 -6.97 8.07
CA SER A 38 -8.05 -7.33 7.66
C SER A 38 -9.07 -6.25 8.06
N ASP A 39 -8.97 -5.74 9.29
CA ASP A 39 -9.87 -4.70 9.78
C ASP A 39 -9.64 -3.37 9.08
N LEU A 40 -8.41 -3.05 8.69
CA LEU A 40 -8.08 -1.85 7.91
C LEU A 40 -8.78 -1.88 6.55
N GLY A 41 -8.82 -3.04 5.89
CA GLY A 41 -9.56 -3.18 4.64
C GLY A 41 -11.06 -2.84 4.79
N LYS A 42 -11.67 -3.31 5.88
CA LYS A 42 -13.10 -3.05 6.18
C LYS A 42 -13.35 -1.60 6.58
N VAL A 43 -12.55 -1.07 7.51
CA VAL A 43 -12.63 0.32 7.95
C VAL A 43 -12.43 1.25 6.75
N LYS A 44 -11.46 0.98 5.86
CA LYS A 44 -11.25 1.78 4.65
C LYS A 44 -12.49 1.80 3.75
N ALA A 45 -13.13 0.65 3.54
CA ALA A 45 -14.35 0.57 2.73
C ALA A 45 -15.53 1.32 3.39
N GLU A 46 -15.72 1.18 4.70
CA GLU A 46 -16.76 1.88 5.44
C GLU A 46 -16.49 3.39 5.52
N THR A 47 -15.26 3.81 5.79
CA THR A 47 -14.84 5.22 5.77
C THR A 47 -15.10 5.82 4.40
N ALA A 48 -14.80 5.10 3.31
CA ALA A 48 -15.10 5.56 1.95
C ALA A 48 -16.61 5.71 1.71
N ALA A 49 -17.42 4.76 2.17
CA ALA A 49 -18.88 4.84 2.07
C ALA A 49 -19.44 6.05 2.85
N VAL A 50 -19.00 6.25 4.09
CA VAL A 50 -19.45 7.37 4.93
C VAL A 50 -18.98 8.72 4.35
N MET A 51 -17.78 8.80 3.79
CA MET A 51 -17.31 10.00 3.07
C MET A 51 -18.12 10.25 1.79
N ALA A 52 -18.56 9.21 1.09
CA ALA A 52 -19.44 9.36 -0.06
C ALA A 52 -20.82 9.90 0.36
N ASP A 53 -21.36 9.44 1.48
CA ASP A 53 -22.61 9.95 2.05
C ASP A 53 -22.49 11.42 2.49
N GLU A 54 -21.38 11.81 3.13
CA GLU A 54 -21.07 13.21 3.45
C GLU A 54 -21.05 14.07 2.16
N ALA A 55 -20.33 13.62 1.13
CA ALA A 55 -20.24 14.33 -0.13
C ALA A 55 -21.60 14.44 -0.85
N LYS A 56 -22.44 13.42 -0.74
CA LYS A 56 -23.81 13.45 -1.27
C LYS A 56 -24.68 14.44 -0.51
N ALA A 57 -24.68 14.38 0.83
CA ALA A 57 -25.42 15.32 1.68
C ALA A 57 -25.00 16.77 1.42
N LYS A 58 -23.70 17.00 1.20
CA LYS A 58 -23.17 18.31 0.81
C LYS A 58 -23.72 18.81 -0.52
N ARG A 59 -23.75 17.95 -1.54
CA ARG A 59 -24.31 18.32 -2.87
C ARG A 59 -25.80 18.67 -2.77
N GLU A 60 -26.57 17.91 -2.00
CA GLU A 60 -27.99 18.18 -1.78
C GLU A 60 -28.20 19.51 -1.04
N LEU A 61 -27.39 19.76 -0.01
CA LEU A 61 -27.37 21.01 0.74
C LEU A 61 -27.05 22.21 -0.17
N ASP A 62 -25.97 22.11 -0.97
CA ASP A 62 -25.52 23.17 -1.86
C ASP A 62 -26.54 23.45 -2.97
N SER A 63 -27.17 22.41 -3.53
CA SER A 63 -28.27 22.56 -4.49
C SER A 63 -29.45 23.29 -3.87
N CYS A 64 -29.80 22.98 -2.62
CA CYS A 64 -30.88 23.65 -1.91
C CYS A 64 -30.55 25.12 -1.62
N LYS A 65 -29.29 25.44 -1.25
CA LYS A 65 -28.82 26.83 -1.09
C LYS A 65 -28.97 27.61 -2.39
N GLN A 66 -28.55 27.02 -3.51
CA GLN A 66 -28.71 27.64 -4.83
C GLN A 66 -30.18 27.90 -5.19
N GLU A 67 -31.09 27.00 -4.83
CA GLU A 67 -32.53 27.24 -5.02
C GLU A 67 -33.04 28.41 -4.17
N VAL A 68 -32.62 28.52 -2.90
CA VAL A 68 -32.96 29.65 -2.02
C VAL A 68 -32.50 30.97 -2.65
N ASP A 69 -31.25 31.02 -3.11
CA ASP A 69 -30.67 32.21 -3.75
C ASP A 69 -31.36 32.55 -5.08
N LYS A 70 -31.74 31.53 -5.86
CA LYS A 70 -32.49 31.69 -7.11
C LYS A 70 -33.86 32.32 -6.87
N TYR A 71 -34.62 31.83 -5.88
CA TYR A 71 -35.93 32.41 -5.56
C TYR A 71 -35.81 33.81 -4.98
N GLN A 72 -34.77 34.09 -4.20
CA GLN A 72 -34.45 35.45 -3.76
C GLN A 72 -34.22 36.38 -4.96
N ALA A 73 -33.38 35.98 -5.92
CA ALA A 73 -33.09 36.77 -7.10
C ALA A 73 -34.34 37.01 -7.99
N TYR A 74 -35.24 36.03 -8.08
CA TYR A 74 -36.51 36.22 -8.79
C TYR A 74 -37.47 37.15 -8.06
N ALA A 75 -37.56 37.07 -6.74
CA ALA A 75 -38.36 38.00 -5.96
C ALA A 75 -37.87 39.45 -6.14
N GLU A 76 -36.56 39.67 -6.12
CA GLU A 76 -35.95 40.98 -6.38
C GLU A 76 -36.23 41.50 -7.80
N LYS A 77 -36.16 40.62 -8.81
CA LYS A 77 -36.48 40.99 -10.20
C LYS A 77 -37.96 41.34 -10.35
N ALA A 78 -38.86 40.57 -9.74
CA ALA A 78 -40.30 40.85 -9.75
C ALA A 78 -40.63 42.19 -9.09
N LEU A 79 -40.01 42.51 -7.94
CA LEU A 79 -40.16 43.81 -7.28
C LEU A 79 -39.66 44.96 -8.16
N LYS A 80 -38.49 44.81 -8.80
CA LYS A 80 -37.96 45.82 -9.74
C LYS A 80 -38.88 46.05 -10.93
N ALA A 81 -39.63 45.04 -11.34
CA ALA A 81 -40.64 45.13 -12.40
C ALA A 81 -42.01 45.67 -11.92
N GLY A 82 -42.18 45.94 -10.62
CA GLY A 82 -43.45 46.39 -10.03
C GLY A 82 -44.47 45.27 -9.78
N ASN A 83 -44.11 44.01 -10.02
CA ASN A 83 -45.00 42.86 -9.83
C ASN A 83 -44.91 42.31 -8.39
N GLU A 84 -45.58 42.98 -7.45
CA GLU A 84 -45.57 42.57 -6.04
C GLU A 84 -46.17 41.17 -5.79
N SER A 85 -47.19 40.77 -6.56
CA SER A 85 -47.81 39.45 -6.44
C SER A 85 -46.82 38.32 -6.73
N ASP A 86 -46.06 38.45 -7.83
CA ASP A 86 -45.05 37.46 -8.22
C ASP A 86 -43.90 37.42 -7.20
N ALA A 87 -43.49 38.58 -6.69
CA ALA A 87 -42.48 38.68 -5.65
C ALA A 87 -42.87 37.93 -4.38
N ARG A 88 -44.13 38.08 -3.91
CA ARG A 88 -44.63 37.32 -2.76
C ARG A 88 -44.62 35.82 -3.01
N ALA A 89 -45.07 35.37 -4.19
CA ALA A 89 -45.06 33.95 -4.55
C ALA A 89 -43.62 33.36 -4.54
N PHE A 90 -42.63 34.09 -5.07
CA PHE A 90 -41.24 33.66 -5.02
C PHE A 90 -40.69 33.63 -3.58
N LEU A 91 -41.05 34.59 -2.73
CA LEU A 91 -40.64 34.61 -1.31
C LEU A 91 -41.28 33.47 -0.51
N GLU A 92 -42.55 33.14 -0.74
CA GLU A 92 -43.20 31.97 -0.13
C GLU A 92 -42.48 30.68 -0.54
N LYS A 93 -42.14 30.56 -1.84
CA LYS A 93 -41.38 29.41 -2.32
C LYS A 93 -39.98 29.35 -1.71
N LYS A 94 -39.28 30.48 -1.62
CA LYS A 94 -37.99 30.60 -0.92
C LYS A 94 -38.10 30.12 0.52
N GLN A 95 -39.14 30.53 1.25
CA GLN A 95 -39.34 30.12 2.64
C GLN A 95 -39.58 28.61 2.77
N SER A 96 -40.32 28.00 1.84
CA SER A 96 -40.50 26.55 1.79
C SER A 96 -39.17 25.81 1.57
N VAL A 97 -38.33 26.29 0.66
CA VAL A 97 -37.00 25.70 0.39
C VAL A 97 -36.05 25.94 1.56
N ALA A 98 -36.07 27.12 2.19
CA ALA A 98 -35.26 27.43 3.37
C ALA A 98 -35.54 26.48 4.55
N ARG A 99 -36.80 26.08 4.77
CA ARG A 99 -37.12 25.05 5.77
C ARG A 99 -36.51 23.69 5.43
N LYS A 100 -36.49 23.31 4.15
CA LYS A 100 -35.80 22.09 3.71
C LYS A 100 -34.29 22.19 3.89
N LEU A 101 -33.73 23.39 3.68
CA LEU A 101 -32.32 23.67 3.86
C LEU A 101 -31.87 23.40 5.31
N GLU A 102 -32.67 23.77 6.31
CA GLU A 102 -32.38 23.48 7.72
C GLU A 102 -32.26 21.97 7.98
N THR A 103 -33.18 21.16 7.45
CA THR A 103 -33.11 19.70 7.57
C THR A 103 -31.89 19.12 6.85
N LEU A 104 -31.58 19.60 5.64
CA LEU A 104 -30.40 19.16 4.90
C LEU A 104 -29.10 19.56 5.61
N GLN A 105 -29.06 20.71 6.27
CA GLN A 105 -27.91 21.14 7.06
C GLN A 105 -27.67 20.20 8.23
N GLN A 106 -28.72 19.84 8.98
CA GLN A 106 -28.61 18.86 10.07
C GLN A 106 -28.11 17.49 9.57
N ASN A 107 -28.62 17.03 8.42
CA ASN A 107 -28.17 15.77 7.82
C ASN A 107 -26.69 15.85 7.41
N TYR A 108 -26.25 16.95 6.82
CA TYR A 108 -24.86 17.17 6.46
C TYR A 108 -23.95 17.23 7.68
N ASP A 109 -24.36 17.92 8.75
CA ASP A 109 -23.58 18.03 9.99
C ASP A 109 -23.39 16.65 10.64
N LEU A 110 -24.45 15.83 10.66
CA LEU A 110 -24.39 14.45 11.15
C LEU A 110 -23.46 13.59 10.27
N ALA A 111 -23.58 13.68 8.95
CA ALA A 111 -22.73 12.94 8.02
C ALA A 111 -21.25 13.35 8.16
N THR A 112 -20.98 14.64 8.31
CA THR A 112 -19.63 15.19 8.53
C THR A 112 -19.03 14.70 9.84
N ALA A 113 -19.81 14.67 10.92
CA ALA A 113 -19.36 14.15 12.21
C ALA A 113 -19.03 12.65 12.14
N ASN A 114 -19.84 11.87 11.42
CA ASN A 114 -19.58 10.45 11.21
C ASN A 114 -18.34 10.21 10.33
N ALA A 115 -18.19 10.96 9.24
CA ALA A 115 -17.03 10.87 8.35
C ALA A 115 -15.73 11.24 9.07
N THR A 116 -15.76 12.28 9.91
CA THR A 116 -14.62 12.69 10.73
C THR A 116 -14.19 11.57 11.68
N LYS A 117 -15.12 10.98 12.42
CA LYS A 117 -14.83 9.84 13.31
C LYS A 117 -14.27 8.63 12.56
N MET A 118 -14.81 8.32 11.38
CA MET A 118 -14.32 7.22 10.54
C MET A 118 -12.92 7.48 9.98
N ARG A 119 -12.58 8.74 9.70
CA ARG A 119 -11.24 9.14 9.27
C ARG A 119 -10.23 9.02 10.41
N GLU A 120 -10.56 9.55 11.60
CA GLU A 120 -9.73 9.40 12.80
C GLU A 120 -9.49 7.92 13.14
N MET A 121 -10.52 7.09 12.99
CA MET A 121 -10.43 5.65 13.17
C MET A 121 -9.47 4.99 12.19
N HIS A 122 -9.59 5.31 10.90
CA HIS A 122 -8.69 4.83 9.87
C HIS A 122 -7.23 5.23 10.18
N ASP A 123 -7.01 6.50 10.50
CA ASP A 123 -5.65 7.04 10.71
C ASP A 123 -5.00 6.43 11.96
N LYS A 124 -5.76 6.22 13.03
CA LYS A 124 -5.27 5.51 14.19
C LYS A 124 -4.91 4.06 13.86
N LEU A 125 -5.77 3.34 13.14
CA LEU A 125 -5.51 1.94 12.77
C LEU A 125 -4.25 1.81 11.93
N VAL A 126 -4.02 2.73 10.99
CA VAL A 126 -2.77 2.80 10.22
C VAL A 126 -1.57 3.02 11.14
N LYS A 127 -1.66 3.94 12.10
CA LYS A 127 -0.59 4.20 13.07
C LYS A 127 -0.28 2.97 13.93
N ASP A 128 -1.32 2.29 14.42
CA ASP A 128 -1.17 1.10 15.27
C ASP A 128 -0.54 -0.06 14.47
N ILE A 129 -0.94 -0.26 13.21
CA ILE A 129 -0.31 -1.24 12.31
C ILE A 129 1.17 -0.93 12.09
N ASN A 130 1.54 0.32 11.87
CA ASN A 130 2.94 0.70 11.68
C ASN A 130 3.78 0.46 12.94
N SER A 131 3.26 0.87 14.11
CA SER A 131 3.90 0.61 15.41
C SER A 131 4.10 -0.89 15.68
N LEU A 132 3.13 -1.71 15.32
CA LEU A 132 3.25 -3.17 15.43
C LEU A 132 4.27 -3.77 14.47
N LYS A 133 4.38 -3.24 13.24
CA LYS A 133 5.40 -3.67 12.28
C LYS A 133 6.80 -3.38 12.80
N GLU A 134 7.03 -2.17 13.31
CA GLU A 134 8.31 -1.80 13.94
C GLU A 134 8.63 -2.75 15.10
N ARG A 135 7.67 -2.98 15.98
CA ARG A 135 7.88 -3.85 17.14
C ARG A 135 8.07 -5.31 16.79
N ARG A 136 7.39 -5.81 15.76
CA ARG A 136 7.64 -7.15 15.21
C ARG A 136 9.09 -7.28 14.77
N ASP A 137 9.60 -6.29 14.06
CA ASP A 137 10.96 -6.31 13.52
C ASP A 137 12.01 -6.24 14.64
N GLU A 138 11.74 -5.44 15.69
CA GLU A 138 12.55 -5.46 16.91
C GLU A 138 12.54 -6.82 17.62
N ILE A 139 11.37 -7.45 17.77
CA ILE A 139 11.25 -8.76 18.42
C ILE A 139 12.00 -9.82 17.60
N LYS A 140 11.88 -9.80 16.27
CA LYS A 140 12.61 -10.71 15.39
C LYS A 140 14.13 -10.50 15.49
N ALA A 141 14.59 -9.26 15.52
CA ALA A 141 16.01 -8.95 15.70
C ALA A 141 16.54 -9.48 17.04
N LYS A 142 15.81 -9.24 18.15
CA LYS A 142 16.18 -9.73 19.48
C LYS A 142 16.14 -11.26 19.56
N ALA A 143 15.15 -11.91 18.95
CA ALA A 143 15.05 -13.35 18.89
C ALA A 143 16.23 -13.96 18.11
N ASN A 144 16.62 -13.35 16.99
CA ASN A 144 17.78 -13.78 16.22
C ASN A 144 19.09 -13.58 16.99
N GLN A 145 19.25 -12.46 17.69
CA GLN A 145 20.40 -12.21 18.56
C GLN A 145 20.48 -13.25 19.69
N ALA A 146 19.36 -13.56 20.34
CA ALA A 146 19.30 -14.56 21.40
C ALA A 146 19.62 -15.97 20.87
N LYS A 147 19.10 -16.34 19.70
CA LYS A 147 19.45 -17.60 19.02
C LYS A 147 20.95 -17.67 18.69
N ALA A 148 21.53 -16.59 18.16
CA ALA A 148 22.96 -16.52 17.87
C ALA A 148 23.82 -16.68 19.15
N MET A 149 23.44 -16.01 20.24
CA MET A 149 24.10 -16.16 21.54
C MET A 149 23.94 -17.58 22.11
N GLN A 150 22.78 -18.21 21.93
CA GLN A 150 22.52 -19.57 22.38
C GLN A 150 23.36 -20.58 21.58
N GLU A 151 23.43 -20.45 20.26
CA GLU A 151 24.30 -21.30 19.42
C GLU A 151 25.78 -21.08 19.74
N HIS A 152 26.22 -19.84 19.90
CA HIS A 152 27.57 -19.53 20.37
C HIS A 152 27.88 -20.19 21.73
N ASN A 153 26.94 -20.12 22.70
CA ASN A 153 27.11 -20.77 23.99
C ASN A 153 27.04 -22.31 23.93
N LYS A 154 26.24 -22.89 23.03
CA LYS A 154 26.25 -24.35 22.79
C LYS A 154 27.59 -24.79 22.21
N ILE A 155 28.12 -24.08 21.23
CA ILE A 155 29.45 -24.33 20.67
C ILE A 155 30.49 -24.22 21.78
N ARG A 156 30.46 -23.14 22.58
CA ARG A 156 31.39 -22.94 23.70
C ARG A 156 31.29 -24.01 24.79
N ASN A 157 30.09 -24.44 25.16
CA ASN A 157 29.88 -25.48 26.18
C ASN A 157 30.21 -26.89 25.63
N ASN A 158 30.04 -27.13 24.34
CA ASN A 158 30.56 -28.34 23.68
C ASN A 158 32.10 -28.30 23.56
N VAL A 159 32.71 -27.12 23.66
CA VAL A 159 34.17 -26.90 23.67
C VAL A 159 34.76 -27.00 25.08
N SER A 160 33.97 -26.98 26.17
CA SER A 160 34.52 -27.13 27.54
C SER A 160 34.96 -28.56 27.91
N ASP A 161 34.63 -29.59 27.13
CA ASP A 161 35.25 -30.93 27.22
C ASP A 161 36.53 -30.97 26.38
N THR A 162 37.59 -30.35 26.90
CA THR A 162 38.81 -30.07 26.14
C THR A 162 39.80 -31.24 26.15
N SER A 163 39.68 -32.09 25.14
CA SER A 163 40.85 -32.63 24.40
C SER A 163 40.58 -32.82 22.90
N SER A 164 39.31 -32.85 22.47
CA SER A 164 38.91 -32.94 21.06
C SER A 164 38.51 -31.59 20.42
N ALA A 165 38.34 -30.54 21.23
CA ALA A 165 37.78 -29.26 20.80
C ALA A 165 38.70 -28.43 19.87
N MET A 166 40.03 -28.57 19.95
CA MET A 166 40.94 -27.94 18.98
C MET A 166 40.79 -28.56 17.59
N ALA A 167 40.66 -29.89 17.50
CA ALA A 167 40.36 -30.58 16.24
C ALA A 167 38.93 -30.33 15.72
N GLY A 168 38.02 -29.89 16.60
CA GLY A 168 36.67 -29.46 16.24
C GLY A 168 36.62 -28.03 15.69
N LEU A 169 37.46 -27.14 16.22
CA LEU A 169 37.63 -25.78 15.70
C LEU A 169 38.26 -25.81 14.30
N ASP A 170 39.33 -26.59 14.10
CA ASP A 170 39.96 -26.76 12.78
C ASP A 170 38.99 -27.34 11.73
N ARG A 171 38.13 -28.29 12.13
CA ARG A 171 37.08 -28.83 11.23
C ARG A 171 35.95 -27.85 10.97
N MET A 172 35.66 -26.96 11.91
CA MET A 172 34.62 -25.95 11.76
C MET A 172 35.13 -24.81 10.89
N ASP A 173 36.40 -24.41 11.03
CA ASP A 173 37.08 -23.50 10.11
C ASP A 173 37.20 -24.12 8.72
N GLU A 174 37.56 -25.40 8.58
CA GLU A 174 37.52 -26.10 7.29
C GLU A 174 36.12 -26.15 6.69
N LYS A 175 35.07 -26.33 7.51
CA LYS A 175 33.69 -26.38 7.02
C LYS A 175 33.15 -25.00 6.65
N VAL A 176 33.50 -23.96 7.41
CA VAL A 176 33.16 -22.57 7.11
C VAL A 176 33.92 -22.11 5.87
N ASN A 177 35.21 -22.44 5.74
CA ASN A 177 35.98 -22.20 4.53
C ASN A 177 35.39 -22.98 3.35
N ARG A 178 35.01 -24.26 3.51
CA ARG A 178 34.30 -25.00 2.46
C ARG A 178 32.98 -24.35 2.07
N MET A 179 32.17 -23.89 3.02
CA MET A 179 30.91 -23.21 2.74
C MET A 179 31.14 -21.85 2.06
N LEU A 180 32.19 -21.12 2.45
CA LEU A 180 32.61 -19.88 1.80
C LEU A 180 33.12 -20.15 0.39
N ASP A 181 33.93 -21.18 0.20
CA ASP A 181 34.45 -21.61 -1.10
C ASP A 181 33.32 -22.13 -1.99
N GLU A 182 32.33 -22.85 -1.45
CA GLU A 182 31.17 -23.35 -2.17
C GLU A 182 30.17 -22.23 -2.49
N ALA A 183 30.02 -21.23 -1.60
CA ALA A 183 29.25 -20.02 -1.87
C ALA A 183 29.94 -19.10 -2.89
N ASN A 184 31.26 -18.95 -2.81
CA ASN A 184 32.08 -18.20 -3.77
C ASN A 184 32.07 -18.91 -5.13
N ALA A 185 32.21 -20.25 -5.15
CA ALA A 185 32.11 -21.05 -6.36
C ALA A 185 30.70 -20.99 -6.96
N MET A 186 29.62 -21.02 -6.16
CA MET A 186 28.26 -20.79 -6.67
C MET A 186 28.07 -19.35 -7.17
N THR A 187 28.76 -18.37 -6.59
CA THR A 187 28.71 -16.97 -7.05
C THR A 187 29.47 -16.82 -8.37
N GLU A 188 30.64 -17.45 -8.53
CA GLU A 188 31.38 -17.55 -9.80
C GLU A 188 30.62 -18.36 -10.86
N LEU A 189 29.92 -19.43 -10.46
CA LEU A 189 29.10 -20.22 -11.39
C LEU A 189 27.90 -19.41 -11.88
N ASN A 190 27.24 -18.65 -10.99
CA ASN A 190 26.15 -17.75 -11.38
C ASN A 190 26.64 -16.51 -12.15
N GLN A 191 27.84 -15.99 -11.86
CA GLN A 191 28.46 -14.92 -12.65
C GLN A 191 28.86 -15.40 -14.04
N SER A 192 29.47 -16.59 -14.15
CA SER A 192 29.79 -17.19 -15.45
C SER A 192 28.53 -17.58 -16.23
N GLN A 193 27.43 -17.96 -15.56
CA GLN A 193 26.13 -18.14 -16.21
C GLN A 193 25.54 -16.81 -16.68
N ALA A 194 25.60 -15.75 -15.87
CA ALA A 194 25.10 -14.43 -16.24
C ALA A 194 25.93 -13.77 -17.36
N ASP A 195 27.25 -13.95 -17.37
CA ASP A 195 28.13 -13.52 -18.47
C ASP A 195 27.89 -14.37 -19.72
N SER A 196 27.67 -15.68 -19.58
CA SER A 196 27.31 -16.54 -20.72
C SER A 196 25.92 -16.26 -21.29
N ASP A 197 24.98 -15.81 -20.45
CA ASP A 197 23.63 -15.41 -20.88
C ASP A 197 23.66 -14.04 -21.54
N ILE A 198 24.48 -13.08 -21.07
CA ILE A 198 24.69 -11.78 -21.72
C ILE A 198 25.45 -11.91 -23.04
N ASP A 199 26.52 -12.72 -23.10
CA ASP A 199 27.26 -12.97 -24.34
C ASP A 199 26.43 -13.76 -25.36
N ASN A 200 25.62 -14.73 -24.92
CA ASN A 200 24.66 -15.41 -25.82
C ASN A 200 23.53 -14.48 -26.27
N LEU A 201 23.08 -13.54 -25.44
CA LEU A 201 22.07 -12.57 -25.84
C LEU A 201 22.66 -11.55 -26.84
N ALA A 202 23.90 -11.10 -26.65
CA ALA A 202 24.62 -10.25 -27.60
C ALA A 202 24.86 -10.95 -28.95
N ALA A 203 25.33 -12.19 -28.95
CA ALA A 203 25.51 -12.99 -30.17
C ALA A 203 24.20 -13.27 -30.92
N LYS A 204 23.06 -13.30 -30.22
CA LYS A 204 21.74 -13.45 -30.84
C LYS A 204 21.29 -12.17 -31.58
N TYR A 205 21.67 -10.98 -31.11
CA TYR A 205 21.37 -9.73 -31.83
C TYR A 205 22.36 -9.49 -32.98
N ASP A 206 23.65 -9.81 -32.81
CA ASP A 206 24.65 -9.73 -33.89
C ASP A 206 24.35 -10.67 -35.08
N SER A 207 23.71 -11.83 -34.81
CA SER A 207 23.30 -12.78 -35.84
C SER A 207 22.02 -12.38 -36.58
N GLU A 208 21.14 -11.59 -35.97
CA GLU A 208 19.96 -11.04 -36.66
C GLU A 208 20.32 -9.83 -37.54
N GLU A 209 21.30 -9.01 -37.15
CA GLU A 209 21.81 -7.91 -38.00
C GLU A 209 22.62 -8.41 -39.21
N ALA A 210 23.40 -9.50 -39.07
CA ALA A 210 24.07 -10.14 -40.20
C ALA A 210 23.11 -10.82 -41.21
N ALA A 211 21.94 -11.27 -40.75
CA ALA A 211 20.91 -11.85 -41.62
C ALA A 211 20.13 -10.76 -42.40
N ALA A 212 20.02 -9.54 -41.86
CA ALA A 212 19.40 -8.40 -42.54
C ALA A 212 20.33 -7.77 -43.60
N GLU A 213 21.64 -7.71 -43.36
CA GLU A 213 22.61 -7.22 -44.37
C GLU A 213 22.73 -8.15 -45.58
N THR A 214 22.59 -9.46 -45.38
CA THR A 214 22.68 -10.45 -46.48
C THR A 214 21.46 -10.39 -47.42
N SER A 215 20.29 -9.96 -46.94
CA SER A 215 19.09 -9.81 -47.78
C SER A 215 19.14 -8.58 -48.70
N ASN A 216 19.72 -7.46 -48.23
CA ASN A 216 19.78 -6.22 -49.01
C ASN A 216 20.86 -6.28 -50.12
N ALA A 217 21.97 -6.98 -49.87
CA ALA A 217 23.05 -7.12 -50.87
C ALA A 217 22.61 -7.90 -52.13
N VAL A 218 21.72 -8.88 -51.98
CA VAL A 218 21.20 -9.68 -53.10
C VAL A 218 20.16 -8.90 -53.92
N ASP A 219 19.34 -8.08 -53.27
CA ASP A 219 18.36 -7.22 -53.95
C ASP A 219 19.04 -6.05 -54.70
N ASP A 220 20.13 -5.50 -54.16
CA ASP A 220 20.95 -4.47 -54.83
C ASP A 220 21.72 -5.01 -56.05
N GLU A 221 22.25 -6.25 -55.98
CA GLU A 221 22.85 -6.90 -57.15
C GLU A 221 21.81 -7.21 -58.24
N LEU A 222 20.57 -7.58 -57.87
CA LEU A 222 19.48 -7.83 -58.82
C LEU A 222 19.02 -6.54 -59.52
N ALA A 223 19.01 -5.41 -58.81
CA ALA A 223 18.70 -4.09 -59.39
C ALA A 223 19.77 -3.62 -60.37
N ALA A 224 21.05 -3.83 -60.05
CA ALA A 224 22.16 -3.50 -60.94
C ALA A 224 22.16 -4.36 -62.22
N LEU A 225 21.80 -5.65 -62.12
CA LEU A 225 21.75 -6.55 -63.28
C LEU A 225 20.60 -6.18 -64.25
N LYS A 226 19.45 -5.75 -63.73
CA LYS A 226 18.32 -5.26 -64.56
C LYS A 226 18.66 -3.97 -65.31
N ALA A 227 19.31 -3.02 -64.63
CA ALA A 227 19.78 -1.77 -65.24
C ALA A 227 20.80 -2.02 -66.37
N GLN A 228 21.65 -3.04 -66.23
CA GLN A 228 22.64 -3.41 -67.25
C GLN A 228 22.04 -4.16 -68.44
N MET A 229 20.89 -4.83 -68.27
CA MET A 229 20.16 -5.53 -69.33
C MET A 229 19.08 -4.67 -70.01
N GLY A 230 18.88 -3.43 -69.58
CA GLY A 230 18.00 -2.46 -70.24
C GLY A 230 16.51 -2.75 -70.09
N LEU A 231 16.09 -3.38 -68.99
CA LEU A 231 14.70 -3.56 -68.57
C LEU A 231 14.45 -2.87 -67.23
#